data_AF-A0A840P4N5-F1
#
_entry.id   AF-A0A840P4N5-F1
#
_cell.length_a   1.000
_cell.length_b   1.000
_cell.length_c   1.000
_cell.angle_alpha   90.00
_cell.angle_beta   90.00
_cell.angle_gamma   90.00
#
_symmetry.space_group_name_H-M   'P 1'
#
loop_
_entity.id
_entity.type
_entity.pdbx_description
1 polymer ?
#
loop_
_entity_poly.entity_id
_entity_poly.type
_entity_poly.pdbx_seq_one_letter_code
_entity_poly.pdbx_strand_id
1 'polypeptide(L)'
;MGRSAAWTRLSGTAALLGGTAAALVCASAPVLAHQHPSGITDLVTPAVVRVEAESRVEITLLDHVGELLHVERSYDVPIGVGTGFVVNPEGTIVVPTEVVKTDKKVEIYAANRIFAEHHKVPIPDDYEKHRVENNDVLDHHLQACYDTESKTSTCIIDVTTEITVFPNIQPADSKGFKAEIVHTGDRPEAPAVIRPVQQNGGGTGLPTAPLAPKVPDKESPIAVAGFVGRPAADLQHTIDIGHLAAGGAGESGRPFKDPEGKVDEPAKLGALVDKGLLGAPVIGDKDGAVVGYLVGGGKEARMIGVREVQAALGQAKLPPRRGPIDSAFEVALTRFHSKYYGDAVPAFQRVLELYPGHIVAAKHLKTAQEKRGGPEDANAKLAAAPASDEGVPLWPFLAGAGVLVLIVLVGAVVLWRRRGSGDGDEGGGPAPEQPVPQPVAAQAVYQAPVAPAASSVSSAPPAGAARPAGVPIDSLAAAPRPPRDDTADPTVVVGRPRSYPPVPQVGPQGEPILVAGQPAPSGTGPQPVVSGTGAHPVVTGTGAQPVMAASDGDSSPGLSGVVVPAVVGRQQGAKGKSVQKYCTQCGMGLGPAHRFCGYCGHPAET
;
A
#
# COMPACT_ATOMS: atom_id res chain seq x y z
N MET A 1 -14.54 28.40 -46.65
CA MET A 1 -14.08 28.27 -48.05
C MET A 1 -13.34 26.94 -48.17
N GLY A 2 -13.73 25.91 -48.91
CA GLY A 2 -14.91 25.68 -49.72
C GLY A 2 -15.02 24.22 -50.16
N ARG A 3 -16.21 23.94 -50.73
CA ARG A 3 -16.55 22.93 -51.76
C ARG A 3 -16.78 21.47 -51.35
N SER A 4 -18.08 21.24 -51.16
CA SER A 4 -18.91 20.10 -51.51
C SER A 4 -18.54 19.34 -52.80
N ALA A 5 -18.81 18.03 -52.81
CA ALA A 5 -19.29 17.31 -53.99
C ALA A 5 -20.18 16.14 -53.55
N ALA A 6 -21.25 15.95 -54.29
CA ALA A 6 -22.43 15.18 -53.96
C ALA A 6 -22.73 14.18 -55.10
N TRP A 7 -23.39 13.07 -54.73
CA TRP A 7 -24.30 12.23 -55.54
C TRP A 7 -23.71 11.29 -56.61
N THR A 8 -24.01 9.99 -56.45
CA THR A 8 -24.77 9.25 -57.48
C THR A 8 -25.58 8.12 -56.86
N ARG A 9 -26.89 8.13 -57.08
CA ARG A 9 -27.83 7.01 -56.86
C ARG A 9 -27.87 6.17 -58.14
N LEU A 10 -27.91 4.85 -58.01
CA LEU A 10 -28.42 3.95 -59.03
C LEU A 10 -29.25 2.85 -58.36
N SER A 11 -30.50 2.76 -58.80
CA SER A 11 -31.51 1.78 -58.40
C SER A 11 -31.81 0.85 -59.57
N GLY A 12 -32.16 -0.41 -59.29
CA GLY A 12 -32.78 -1.36 -60.23
C GLY A 12 -32.33 -2.82 -59.97
N THR A 13 -33.09 -3.60 -59.17
CA THR A 13 -34.02 -4.70 -59.58
C THR A 13 -33.32 -5.87 -60.29
N ALA A 14 -33.19 -7.10 -59.78
CA ALA A 14 -34.12 -8.10 -59.21
C ALA A 14 -34.16 -9.36 -60.12
N ALA A 15 -34.22 -10.54 -59.47
CA ALA A 15 -34.43 -11.91 -59.97
C ALA A 15 -33.16 -12.79 -60.07
N LEU A 16 -33.12 -14.07 -59.68
CA LEU A 16 -33.97 -15.00 -58.91
C LEU A 16 -33.12 -16.28 -58.73
N LEU A 17 -33.33 -16.98 -57.60
CA LEU A 17 -33.21 -18.44 -57.41
C LEU A 17 -31.85 -19.15 -57.50
N GLY A 18 -31.50 -19.77 -56.37
CA GLY A 18 -31.16 -21.20 -56.37
C GLY A 18 -29.74 -21.52 -55.95
N GLY A 19 -29.59 -22.09 -54.75
CA GLY A 19 -28.43 -22.92 -54.45
C GLY A 19 -27.87 -22.77 -53.05
N THR A 20 -28.17 -23.77 -52.20
CA THR A 20 -27.33 -24.24 -51.09
C THR A 20 -26.86 -23.21 -50.06
N ALA A 21 -27.68 -23.02 -49.03
CA ALA A 21 -27.24 -22.51 -47.74
C ALA A 21 -26.35 -23.56 -47.04
N ALA A 22 -25.06 -23.59 -47.40
CA ALA A 22 -24.03 -24.07 -46.49
C ALA A 22 -23.82 -22.95 -45.47
N ALA A 23 -24.47 -23.07 -44.32
CA ALA A 23 -24.25 -22.18 -43.18
C ALA A 23 -22.79 -22.35 -42.73
N LEU A 24 -21.91 -21.50 -43.26
CA LEU A 24 -20.59 -21.25 -42.69
C LEU A 24 -20.83 -20.47 -41.39
N VAL A 25 -21.19 -21.21 -40.33
CA VAL A 25 -21.08 -20.71 -38.96
C VAL A 25 -19.59 -20.59 -38.71
N CYS A 26 -19.02 -19.43 -39.05
CA CYS A 26 -17.80 -18.97 -38.43
C CYS A 26 -18.12 -18.83 -36.94
N ALA A 27 -17.95 -19.92 -36.21
CA ALA A 27 -17.84 -19.91 -34.77
C ALA A 27 -16.58 -19.12 -34.45
N SER A 28 -16.73 -17.79 -34.36
CA SER A 28 -15.87 -16.97 -33.54
C SER A 28 -16.06 -17.45 -32.11
N ALA A 29 -15.37 -18.53 -31.75
CA ALA A 29 -15.15 -18.83 -30.36
C ALA A 29 -14.55 -17.55 -29.76
N PRO A 30 -15.22 -16.88 -28.80
CA PRO A 30 -14.57 -15.80 -28.10
C PRO A 30 -13.27 -16.39 -27.57
N VAL A 31 -12.14 -15.85 -28.02
CA VAL A 31 -10.85 -16.15 -27.42
C VAL A 31 -11.08 -15.99 -25.93
N LEU A 32 -10.89 -17.07 -25.18
CA LEU A 32 -10.91 -17.08 -23.72
C LEU A 32 -9.78 -16.17 -23.26
N ALA A 33 -10.00 -14.85 -23.33
CA ALA A 33 -9.35 -13.90 -22.47
C ALA A 33 -9.72 -14.38 -21.07
N HIS A 34 -8.79 -15.11 -20.46
CA HIS A 34 -8.95 -15.65 -19.13
C HIS A 34 -9.36 -14.48 -18.24
N GLN A 35 -10.53 -14.61 -17.58
CA GLN A 35 -11.00 -13.58 -16.68
C GLN A 35 -9.99 -13.48 -15.55
N HIS A 36 -9.28 -12.35 -15.47
CA HIS A 36 -8.54 -12.02 -14.26
C HIS A 36 -9.55 -11.95 -13.12
N PRO A 37 -9.26 -12.58 -11.97
CA PRO A 37 -10.14 -12.49 -10.81
C PRO A 37 -10.32 -11.00 -10.46
N SER A 38 -11.54 -10.51 -10.60
CA SER A 38 -11.88 -9.12 -10.26
C SER A 38 -11.55 -8.87 -8.80
N GLY A 39 -10.77 -7.84 -8.52
CA GLY A 39 -10.41 -7.44 -7.15
C GLY A 39 -8.99 -7.80 -6.71
N ILE A 40 -8.15 -8.36 -7.59
CA ILE A 40 -6.74 -8.64 -7.27
C ILE A 40 -5.98 -7.39 -6.77
N THR A 41 -6.29 -6.23 -7.34
CA THR A 41 -5.64 -4.97 -7.01
C THR A 41 -6.19 -4.33 -5.73
N ASP A 42 -7.32 -4.81 -5.20
CA ASP A 42 -8.03 -4.13 -4.12
C ASP A 42 -7.18 -4.00 -2.86
N LEU A 43 -6.28 -4.95 -2.59
CA LEU A 43 -5.37 -4.91 -1.43
C LEU A 43 -4.26 -3.86 -1.55
N VAL A 44 -3.85 -3.50 -2.77
CA VAL A 44 -2.71 -2.60 -3.00
C VAL A 44 -3.17 -1.18 -3.33
N THR A 45 -4.24 -1.04 -4.10
CA THR A 45 -4.75 0.26 -4.56
C THR A 45 -4.92 1.32 -3.46
N PRO A 46 -5.44 1.01 -2.25
CA PRO A 46 -5.55 2.00 -1.16
C PRO A 46 -4.21 2.52 -0.64
N ALA A 47 -3.14 1.74 -0.81
CA ALA A 47 -1.78 2.07 -0.38
C ALA A 47 -0.97 2.80 -1.45
N VAL A 48 -1.51 2.95 -2.67
CA VAL A 48 -0.89 3.71 -3.76
C VAL A 48 -0.91 5.19 -3.41
N VAL A 49 0.19 5.87 -3.66
CA VAL A 49 0.33 7.31 -3.43
C VAL A 49 0.92 7.99 -4.65
N ARG A 50 0.57 9.25 -4.83
CA ARG A 50 1.24 10.15 -5.76
C ARG A 50 2.35 10.89 -5.02
N VAL A 51 3.56 10.93 -5.59
CA VAL A 51 4.71 11.64 -5.00
C VAL A 51 5.19 12.71 -5.98
N GLU A 52 5.36 13.92 -5.46
CA GLU A 52 5.90 15.08 -6.17
C GLU A 52 7.03 15.67 -5.33
N ALA A 53 8.20 15.84 -5.96
CA ALA A 53 9.37 16.43 -5.34
C ALA A 53 9.78 17.71 -6.06
N GLU A 54 10.02 18.75 -5.27
CA GLU A 54 10.40 20.08 -5.72
C GLU A 54 11.69 20.48 -4.99
N SER A 55 12.65 21.06 -5.70
CA SER A 55 13.79 21.74 -5.09
C SER A 55 13.45 23.22 -4.99
N ARG A 56 13.32 23.70 -3.75
CA ARG A 56 13.25 25.11 -3.45
C ARG A 56 14.66 25.66 -3.38
N VAL A 57 14.97 26.56 -4.31
CA VAL A 57 16.28 27.20 -4.43
C VAL A 57 16.16 28.65 -3.99
N GLU A 58 16.73 28.98 -2.84
CA GLU A 58 16.87 30.36 -2.37
C GLU A 58 18.23 30.88 -2.85
N ILE A 59 18.22 31.95 -3.63
CA ILE A 59 19.43 32.49 -4.27
C ILE A 59 19.53 34.01 -4.03
N THR A 60 20.72 34.42 -3.61
CA THR A 60 21.09 35.84 -3.44
C THR A 60 22.23 36.17 -4.39
N LEU A 61 21.95 37.04 -5.37
CA LEU A 61 22.96 37.62 -6.27
C LEU A 61 23.58 38.86 -5.60
N LEU A 62 24.91 38.83 -5.50
CA LEU A 62 25.77 39.90 -5.00
C LEU A 62 26.35 40.65 -6.19
N ASP A 63 25.63 41.66 -6.66
CA ASP A 63 26.07 42.49 -7.77
C ASP A 63 26.89 43.67 -7.25
N HIS A 64 28.09 43.83 -7.82
CA HIS A 64 28.99 44.95 -7.54
C HIS A 64 29.41 45.67 -8.83
N VAL A 65 28.75 45.39 -9.96
CA VAL A 65 28.94 46.14 -11.21
C VAL A 65 28.23 47.49 -11.07
N GLY A 66 28.89 48.45 -10.42
CA GLY A 66 28.40 49.82 -10.21
C GLY A 66 28.03 50.09 -8.76
N GLU A 67 26.88 49.60 -8.31
CA GLU A 67 26.40 49.72 -6.93
C GLU A 67 26.30 48.34 -6.27
N LEU A 68 26.59 48.25 -4.97
CA LEU A 68 26.44 47.02 -4.20
C LEU A 68 24.95 46.70 -4.00
N LEU A 69 24.42 45.85 -4.87
CA LEU A 69 23.03 45.41 -4.82
C LEU A 69 22.96 43.94 -4.39
N HIS A 70 22.02 43.67 -3.48
CA HIS A 70 21.66 42.32 -3.05
C HIS A 70 20.29 41.99 -3.66
N VAL A 71 20.24 41.02 -4.55
CA VAL A 71 18.99 40.57 -5.17
C VAL A 71 18.67 39.17 -4.68
N GLU A 72 17.61 39.05 -3.88
CA GLU A 72 17.15 37.78 -3.33
C GLU A 72 15.97 37.25 -4.15
N ARG A 73 16.00 35.96 -4.51
CA ARG A 73 14.91 35.25 -5.20
C ARG A 73 14.75 33.84 -4.63
N SER A 74 13.57 33.28 -4.83
CA SER A 74 13.25 31.88 -4.52
C SER A 74 12.60 31.26 -5.75
N TYR A 75 13.05 30.07 -6.12
CA TYR A 75 12.53 29.30 -7.25
C TYR A 75 12.13 27.91 -6.79
N ASP A 76 10.92 27.49 -7.13
CA ASP A 76 10.47 26.11 -6.94
C ASP A 76 10.70 25.34 -8.25
N VAL A 77 11.62 24.39 -8.22
CA VAL A 77 12.03 23.61 -9.39
C VAL A 77 11.50 22.19 -9.26
N PRO A 78 10.56 21.73 -10.09
CA PRO A 78 10.09 20.35 -10.03
C PRO A 78 11.24 19.42 -10.43
N ILE A 79 11.64 18.55 -9.50
CA ILE A 79 12.77 17.64 -9.73
C ILE A 79 12.35 16.22 -10.06
N GLY A 80 11.18 15.79 -9.59
CA GLY A 80 10.74 14.42 -9.74
C GLY A 80 9.27 14.25 -9.44
N VAL A 81 8.64 13.35 -10.19
CA VAL A 81 7.20 13.17 -10.20
C VAL A 81 6.91 11.70 -10.48
N GLY A 82 6.15 11.03 -9.61
CA GLY A 82 5.89 9.60 -9.76
C GLY A 82 4.74 9.07 -8.91
N THR A 83 4.64 7.76 -8.88
CA THR A 83 3.77 6.97 -8.02
C THR A 83 4.66 6.20 -7.04
N GLY A 84 4.16 6.02 -5.81
CA GLY A 84 4.76 5.13 -4.83
C GLY A 84 3.70 4.27 -4.16
N PHE A 85 4.14 3.47 -3.18
CA PHE A 85 3.23 2.68 -2.36
C PHE A 85 3.71 2.61 -0.91
N VAL A 86 2.75 2.64 0.01
CA VAL A 86 2.98 2.54 1.45
C VAL A 86 3.22 1.08 1.82
N VAL A 87 4.27 0.80 2.62
CA VAL A 87 4.65 -0.56 3.04
C VAL A 87 4.46 -0.84 4.53
N ASN A 88 4.15 0.18 5.32
CA ASN A 88 3.80 0.04 6.74
C ASN A 88 2.84 1.13 7.23
N PRO A 89 2.14 0.92 8.36
CA PRO A 89 1.17 1.87 8.90
C PRO A 89 1.76 3.23 9.27
N GLU A 90 3.07 3.30 9.51
CA GLU A 90 3.81 4.56 9.67
C GLU A 90 3.87 5.40 8.39
N GLY A 91 3.43 4.88 7.25
CA GLY A 91 3.51 5.61 5.99
C GLY A 91 4.91 5.60 5.38
N THR A 92 5.73 4.60 5.67
CA THR A 92 6.95 4.37 4.88
C THR A 92 6.54 4.08 3.44
N ILE A 93 7.10 4.84 2.51
CA ILE A 93 6.75 4.77 1.09
C ILE A 93 8.00 4.40 0.30
N VAL A 94 7.80 3.54 -0.69
CA VAL A 94 8.82 3.17 -1.67
C VAL A 94 8.52 3.88 -2.99
N VAL A 95 9.56 4.50 -3.56
CA VAL A 95 9.56 5.17 -4.88
C VAL A 95 10.90 4.94 -5.58
N PRO A 96 11.01 5.15 -6.89
CA PRO A 96 12.30 5.27 -7.57
C PRO A 96 13.10 6.48 -7.04
N THR A 97 14.43 6.36 -7.02
CA THR A 97 15.32 7.44 -6.56
C THR A 97 15.16 8.72 -7.37
N GLU A 98 14.96 8.60 -8.68
CA GLU A 98 14.74 9.74 -9.59
C GLU A 98 13.44 10.53 -9.34
N VAL A 99 12.52 9.99 -8.54
CA VAL A 99 11.32 10.73 -8.11
C VAL A 99 11.64 11.72 -7.01
N VAL A 100 12.67 11.48 -6.19
CA VAL A 100 12.97 12.26 -4.98
C VAL A 100 14.35 12.89 -4.98
N LYS A 101 15.20 12.53 -5.96
CA LYS A 101 16.55 13.04 -6.13
C LYS A 101 16.80 13.25 -7.62
N THR A 102 17.46 14.34 -7.96
CA THR A 102 17.86 14.66 -9.34
C THR A 102 19.37 14.86 -9.42
N ASP A 103 19.96 14.45 -10.55
CA ASP A 103 21.35 14.77 -10.88
C ASP A 103 21.47 16.12 -11.60
N LYS A 104 20.33 16.77 -11.90
CA LYS A 104 20.30 18.11 -12.47
C LYS A 104 20.82 19.12 -11.45
N LYS A 105 21.67 20.04 -11.91
CA LYS A 105 22.25 21.11 -11.10
C LYS A 105 21.27 22.26 -10.97
N VAL A 106 20.31 22.14 -10.05
CA VAL A 106 19.25 23.13 -9.82
C VAL A 106 19.80 24.51 -9.41
N GLU A 107 21.01 24.56 -8.87
CA GLU A 107 21.77 25.77 -8.56
C GLU A 107 22.12 26.55 -9.83
N ILE A 108 22.52 25.84 -10.89
CA ILE A 108 22.84 26.44 -12.20
C ILE A 108 21.57 27.02 -12.82
N TYR A 109 20.46 26.29 -12.75
CA TYR A 109 19.17 26.81 -13.21
C TYR A 109 18.76 28.10 -12.50
N ALA A 110 18.88 28.14 -11.17
CA ALA A 110 18.58 29.34 -10.40
C ALA A 110 19.53 30.50 -10.74
N ALA A 111 20.83 30.22 -10.91
CA ALA A 111 21.83 31.19 -11.33
C ALA A 111 21.54 31.77 -12.71
N ASN A 112 21.23 30.92 -13.70
CA ASN A 112 20.84 31.32 -15.05
C ASN A 112 19.66 32.29 -15.01
N ARG A 113 18.62 31.88 -14.28
CA ARG A 113 17.36 32.61 -14.21
C ARG A 113 17.48 33.94 -13.49
N ILE A 114 18.11 34.00 -12.31
CA ILE A 114 18.28 35.28 -11.59
C ILE A 114 19.13 36.26 -12.40
N PHE A 115 20.17 35.76 -13.07
CA PHE A 115 21.08 36.60 -13.84
C PHE A 115 20.40 37.15 -15.11
N ALA A 116 19.64 36.32 -15.82
CA ALA A 116 18.80 36.74 -16.95
C ALA A 116 17.75 37.78 -16.51
N GLU A 117 17.06 37.53 -15.40
CA GLU A 117 16.03 38.42 -14.86
C GLU A 117 16.60 39.78 -14.41
N HIS A 118 17.76 39.80 -13.75
CA HIS A 118 18.38 41.02 -13.22
C HIS A 118 19.08 41.84 -14.32
N HIS A 119 19.97 41.22 -15.09
CA HIS A 119 20.79 41.92 -16.10
C HIS A 119 20.13 42.02 -17.48
N LYS A 120 18.95 41.40 -17.68
CA LYS A 120 18.21 41.38 -18.96
C LYS A 120 19.01 40.78 -20.13
N VAL A 121 19.83 39.78 -19.82
CA VAL A 121 20.62 39.04 -20.81
C VAL A 121 19.89 37.76 -21.26
N PRO A 122 20.04 37.34 -22.52
CA PRO A 122 19.35 36.17 -23.06
C PRO A 122 20.06 34.87 -22.65
N ILE A 123 19.90 34.45 -21.40
CA ILE A 123 20.39 33.16 -20.90
C ILE A 123 19.19 32.18 -20.85
N PRO A 124 19.30 30.96 -21.40
CA PRO A 124 18.25 29.95 -21.27
C PRO A 124 18.01 29.51 -19.81
N ASP A 125 16.75 29.29 -19.45
CA ASP A 125 16.33 28.70 -18.17
C ASP A 125 16.54 27.17 -18.16
N ASP A 126 17.80 26.73 -18.31
CA ASP A 126 18.20 25.32 -18.30
C ASP A 126 19.22 25.03 -17.16
N TYR A 127 19.77 23.81 -17.15
CA TYR A 127 20.68 23.32 -16.11
C TYR A 127 22.16 23.36 -16.54
N GLU A 128 22.47 24.06 -17.63
CA GLU A 128 23.82 24.16 -18.20
C GLU A 128 24.45 25.52 -17.89
N LYS A 129 25.79 25.54 -17.81
CA LYS A 129 26.51 26.79 -17.63
C LYS A 129 26.55 27.53 -18.96
N HIS A 130 26.17 28.81 -18.94
CA HIS A 130 26.19 29.68 -20.11
C HIS A 130 27.30 30.72 -20.00
N ARG A 131 27.50 31.45 -21.09
CA ARG A 131 28.36 32.63 -21.14
C ARG A 131 27.58 33.83 -21.63
N VAL A 132 27.97 35.02 -21.17
CA VAL A 132 27.40 36.27 -21.67
C VAL A 132 28.31 36.82 -22.76
N GLU A 133 27.86 36.72 -24.01
CA GLU A 133 28.62 37.26 -25.14
C GLU A 133 28.68 38.79 -25.10
N ASN A 134 29.80 39.36 -25.56
CA ASN A 134 30.02 40.81 -25.70
C ASN A 134 30.03 41.60 -24.38
N ASN A 135 30.12 40.93 -23.22
CA ASN A 135 30.30 41.59 -21.93
C ASN A 135 31.13 40.72 -20.96
N ASP A 136 32.45 40.87 -21.02
CA ASP A 136 33.40 40.09 -20.22
C ASP A 136 33.20 40.24 -18.70
N VAL A 137 32.73 41.42 -18.25
CA VAL A 137 32.49 41.68 -16.82
C VAL A 137 31.27 40.89 -16.35
N LEU A 138 30.16 40.93 -17.10
CA LEU A 138 28.98 40.14 -16.78
C LEU A 138 29.24 38.65 -16.93
N ASP A 139 29.99 38.22 -17.94
CA ASP A 139 30.38 36.81 -18.08
C ASP A 139 31.18 36.35 -16.87
N HIS A 140 32.18 37.11 -16.43
CA HIS A 140 32.94 36.80 -15.23
C HIS A 140 32.05 36.70 -13.99
N HIS A 141 31.09 37.60 -13.83
CA HIS A 141 30.14 37.56 -12.71
C HIS A 141 29.22 36.35 -12.76
N LEU A 142 28.74 35.96 -13.94
CA LEU A 142 27.95 34.75 -14.13
C LEU A 142 28.79 33.50 -13.83
N GLN A 143 30.02 33.43 -14.33
CA GLN A 143 30.92 32.31 -14.04
C GLN A 143 31.21 32.18 -12.55
N ALA A 144 31.40 33.30 -11.85
CA ALA A 144 31.56 33.33 -10.41
C ALA A 144 30.29 32.89 -9.66
N CYS A 145 29.10 33.20 -10.18
CA CYS A 145 27.82 32.76 -9.60
C CYS A 145 27.66 31.24 -9.64
N TYR A 146 28.20 30.59 -10.68
CA TYR A 146 28.19 29.13 -10.80
C TYR A 146 29.19 28.39 -9.89
N ASP A 147 30.12 29.11 -9.26
CA ASP A 147 31.15 28.55 -8.38
C ASP A 147 30.83 28.88 -6.92
N THR A 148 29.76 28.27 -6.41
CA THR A 148 29.20 28.56 -5.08
C THR A 148 30.13 28.24 -3.91
N GLU A 149 31.16 27.43 -4.13
CA GLU A 149 32.17 27.09 -3.11
C GLU A 149 33.29 28.14 -3.03
N SER A 150 33.44 28.99 -4.05
CA SER A 150 34.48 30.01 -4.08
C SER A 150 34.17 31.18 -3.15
N LYS A 151 35.21 31.72 -2.50
CA LYS A 151 35.13 32.98 -1.74
C LYS A 151 34.81 34.18 -2.62
N THR A 152 34.98 34.05 -3.94
CA THR A 152 34.63 35.07 -4.93
C THR A 152 33.28 34.81 -5.58
N SER A 153 32.47 33.88 -5.04
CA SER A 153 31.13 33.63 -5.56
C SER A 153 30.31 34.91 -5.52
N THR A 154 29.70 35.25 -6.63
CA THR A 154 28.72 36.33 -6.74
C THR A 154 27.32 35.85 -6.34
N CYS A 155 27.14 34.57 -6.04
CA CYS A 155 25.86 33.99 -5.62
C CYS A 155 25.96 33.19 -4.33
N ILE A 156 24.99 33.38 -3.45
CA ILE A 156 24.75 32.51 -2.29
C ILE A 156 23.50 31.70 -2.62
N ILE A 157 23.62 30.38 -2.64
CA ILE A 157 22.54 29.48 -3.04
C ILE A 157 22.30 28.48 -1.91
N ASP A 158 21.06 28.38 -1.46
CA ASP A 158 20.58 27.34 -0.55
C ASP A 158 19.52 26.50 -1.27
N VAL A 159 19.68 25.17 -1.24
CA VAL A 159 18.82 24.23 -1.95
C VAL A 159 18.18 23.30 -0.94
N THR A 160 16.87 23.39 -0.82
CA THR A 160 16.06 22.49 0.01
C THR A 160 15.18 21.64 -0.89
N THR A 161 15.18 20.32 -0.68
CA THR A 161 14.25 19.42 -1.37
C THR A 161 13.00 19.23 -0.53
N GLU A 162 11.84 19.59 -1.09
CA GLU A 162 10.53 19.34 -0.51
C GLU A 162 9.83 18.19 -1.22
N ILE A 163 9.42 17.17 -0.48
CA ILE A 163 8.66 16.04 -1.01
C ILE A 163 7.24 16.10 -0.48
N THR A 164 6.26 16.06 -1.38
CA THR A 164 4.84 16.05 -1.06
C THR A 164 4.20 14.76 -1.55
N VAL A 165 3.48 14.09 -0.66
CA VAL A 165 2.79 12.82 -0.92
C VAL A 165 1.28 13.03 -0.86
N PHE A 166 0.58 12.59 -1.91
CA PHE A 166 -0.87 12.65 -2.02
C PHE A 166 -1.45 11.23 -1.94
N PRO A 167 -2.10 10.87 -0.82
CA PRO A 167 -2.63 9.53 -0.62
C PRO A 167 -3.92 9.28 -1.43
N ASN A 168 -4.20 8.01 -1.74
CA ASN A 168 -5.41 7.58 -2.44
C ASN A 168 -6.65 7.55 -1.52
N ILE A 169 -7.16 8.74 -1.19
CA ILE A 169 -8.30 8.90 -0.27
C ILE A 169 -9.48 9.64 -0.88
N GLN A 170 -10.65 9.49 -0.27
CA GLN A 170 -11.87 10.22 -0.62
C GLN A 170 -12.47 10.96 0.60
N PRO A 171 -12.73 12.28 0.51
CA PRO A 171 -12.37 13.17 -0.59
C PRO A 171 -10.86 13.28 -0.75
N ALA A 172 -10.39 13.57 -1.98
CA ALA A 172 -8.98 13.69 -2.26
C ALA A 172 -8.34 14.83 -1.45
N ASP A 173 -7.16 14.58 -0.88
CA ASP A 173 -6.38 15.61 -0.20
C ASP A 173 -5.54 16.38 -1.21
N SER A 174 -5.96 17.61 -1.52
CA SER A 174 -5.27 18.47 -2.47
C SER A 174 -3.94 19.02 -1.96
N LYS A 175 -3.68 18.95 -0.64
CA LYS A 175 -2.45 19.45 -0.01
C LYS A 175 -1.42 18.34 0.15
N GLY A 176 -1.88 17.12 0.40
CA GLY A 176 -1.00 16.01 0.74
C GLY A 176 -0.25 16.24 2.04
N PHE A 177 0.75 15.41 2.30
CA PHE A 177 1.64 15.54 3.45
C PHE A 177 3.12 15.56 3.04
N LYS A 178 3.95 16.22 3.85
CA LYS A 178 5.39 16.32 3.61
C LYS A 178 6.11 15.04 4.03
N ALA A 179 7.09 14.63 3.24
CA ALA A 179 7.95 13.49 3.50
C ALA A 179 9.44 13.87 3.47
N GLU A 180 10.24 13.08 4.18
CA GLU A 180 11.71 13.16 4.14
C GLU A 180 12.30 11.86 3.58
N ILE A 181 13.49 12.00 3.00
CA ILE A 181 14.26 10.89 2.45
C ILE A 181 14.96 10.16 3.61
N VAL A 182 14.74 8.86 3.71
CA VAL A 182 15.45 7.98 4.67
C VAL A 182 16.59 7.24 3.98
N HIS A 183 16.36 6.81 2.74
CA HIS A 183 17.34 6.07 1.95
C HIS A 183 17.14 6.36 0.46
N THR A 184 18.23 6.42 -0.29
CA THR A 184 18.25 6.48 -1.75
C THR A 184 19.17 5.41 -2.29
N GLY A 185 18.83 4.82 -3.43
CA GLY A 185 19.75 3.97 -4.16
C GLY A 185 20.79 4.77 -4.95
N ASP A 186 21.77 4.07 -5.50
CA ASP A 186 22.88 4.66 -6.26
C ASP A 186 22.56 4.90 -7.75
N ARG A 187 21.34 4.56 -8.18
CA ARG A 187 20.87 4.71 -9.57
C ARG A 187 19.49 5.37 -9.61
N PRO A 188 19.14 6.11 -10.67
CA PRO A 188 17.82 6.73 -10.85
C PRO A 188 16.64 5.79 -10.56
N GLU A 189 16.70 4.58 -11.12
CA GLU A 189 15.63 3.58 -11.01
C GLU A 189 15.68 2.77 -9.71
N ALA A 190 16.75 2.88 -8.91
CA ALA A 190 16.90 2.11 -7.68
C ALA A 190 15.90 2.59 -6.61
N PRO A 191 15.48 1.72 -5.67
CA PRO A 191 14.46 2.09 -4.71
C PRO A 191 14.99 3.15 -3.73
N ALA A 192 14.22 4.21 -3.55
CA ALA A 192 14.32 5.14 -2.45
C ALA A 192 13.20 4.88 -1.44
N VAL A 193 13.49 5.19 -0.17
CA VAL A 193 12.56 5.04 0.94
C VAL A 193 12.36 6.41 1.56
N ILE A 194 11.10 6.84 1.62
CA ILE A 194 10.69 8.09 2.25
C ILE A 194 9.71 7.83 3.39
N ARG A 195 9.60 8.78 4.31
CA ARG A 195 8.63 8.73 5.42
C ARG A 195 8.02 10.10 5.72
N PRO A 196 6.84 10.19 6.35
CA PRO A 196 6.23 11.47 6.71
C PRO A 196 7.09 12.25 7.73
N VAL A 197 7.21 13.57 7.58
CA VAL A 197 8.03 14.45 8.46
C VAL A 197 7.38 14.67 9.83
N GLN A 198 6.04 14.67 9.89
CA GLN A 198 5.30 14.85 11.14
C GLN A 198 4.21 13.79 11.24
N GLN A 199 4.48 12.74 12.02
CA GLN A 199 3.40 11.94 12.58
C GLN A 199 2.96 12.60 13.88
N ASN A 200 2.02 13.54 13.79
CA ASN A 200 1.29 13.95 14.99
C ASN A 200 0.49 12.74 15.45
N GLY A 201 1.03 12.06 16.46
CA GLY A 201 0.61 10.75 16.94
C GLY A 201 -0.88 10.67 17.22
N GLY A 202 -1.51 9.62 16.70
CA GLY A 202 -2.90 9.27 16.99
C GLY A 202 -3.64 8.57 15.86
N GLY A 203 -3.18 8.69 14.61
CA GLY A 203 -3.80 8.01 13.47
C GLY A 203 -3.65 6.49 13.52
N THR A 204 -4.67 5.76 13.05
CA THR A 204 -4.71 4.29 12.85
C THR A 204 -3.72 3.76 11.81
N GLY A 205 -2.93 4.65 11.19
CA GLY A 205 -1.95 4.37 10.15
C GLY A 205 -2.50 4.58 8.74
N LEU A 206 -1.60 4.52 7.75
CA LEU A 206 -1.98 4.47 6.33
C LEU A 206 -2.24 3.02 5.89
N PRO A 207 -3.15 2.77 4.92
CA PRO A 207 -3.26 1.46 4.27
C PRO A 207 -1.93 1.02 3.67
N THR A 208 -1.63 -0.28 3.72
CA THR A 208 -0.32 -0.81 3.30
C THR A 208 -0.46 -1.83 2.17
N ALA A 209 0.51 -1.80 1.25
CA ALA A 209 0.61 -2.74 0.16
C ALA A 209 1.34 -4.01 0.63
N PRO A 210 0.74 -5.21 0.57
CA PRO A 210 1.44 -6.45 0.90
C PRO A 210 2.55 -6.69 -0.12
N LEU A 211 3.76 -7.01 0.36
CA LEU A 211 4.89 -7.36 -0.49
C LEU A 211 4.94 -8.88 -0.71
N ALA A 212 5.15 -9.30 -1.96
CA ALA A 212 5.37 -10.69 -2.28
C ALA A 212 6.73 -11.18 -1.73
N PRO A 213 6.86 -12.46 -1.35
CA PRO A 213 8.13 -13.00 -0.86
C PRO A 213 9.18 -13.11 -1.98
N LYS A 214 8.75 -13.28 -3.23
CA LYS A 214 9.60 -13.32 -4.42
C LYS A 214 8.81 -12.96 -5.67
N VAL A 215 9.53 -12.64 -6.73
CA VAL A 215 8.95 -12.50 -8.07
C VAL A 215 8.65 -13.89 -8.65
N PRO A 216 7.49 -14.10 -9.33
CA PRO A 216 7.18 -15.38 -9.97
C PRO A 216 8.20 -15.76 -11.05
N ASP A 217 8.80 -16.95 -10.98
CA ASP A 217 9.87 -17.35 -11.92
C ASP A 217 9.40 -17.50 -13.38
N LYS A 218 8.12 -17.84 -13.55
CA LYS A 218 7.47 -18.02 -14.84
C LYS A 218 6.90 -16.70 -15.35
N GLU A 219 6.57 -16.69 -16.63
CA GLU A 219 5.69 -15.66 -17.18
C GLU A 219 4.39 -15.61 -16.37
N SER A 220 3.91 -14.41 -16.05
CA SER A 220 2.74 -14.24 -15.19
C SER A 220 1.98 -12.95 -15.52
N PRO A 221 0.64 -13.00 -15.49
CA PRO A 221 -0.16 -11.79 -15.55
C PRO A 221 0.08 -10.94 -14.31
N ILE A 222 0.07 -9.63 -14.52
CA ILE A 222 0.25 -8.61 -13.50
C ILE A 222 -0.74 -7.48 -13.69
N ALA A 223 -0.93 -6.68 -12.65
CA ALA A 223 -1.57 -5.38 -12.73
C ALA A 223 -0.61 -4.30 -12.27
N VAL A 224 -0.76 -3.09 -12.79
CA VAL A 224 -0.06 -1.89 -12.33
C VAL A 224 -1.10 -0.89 -11.87
N ALA A 225 -0.91 -0.30 -10.69
CA ALA A 225 -1.83 0.71 -10.15
C ALA A 225 -1.05 1.99 -9.80
N GLY A 226 -1.52 3.16 -10.25
CA GLY A 226 -0.81 4.41 -10.01
C GLY A 226 -1.60 5.66 -10.34
N PHE A 227 -0.93 6.80 -10.36
CA PHE A 227 -1.54 8.09 -10.63
C PHE A 227 -0.86 8.77 -11.83
N VAL A 228 -1.68 9.21 -12.80
CA VAL A 228 -1.22 10.05 -13.93
C VAL A 228 -1.22 11.55 -13.59
N GLY A 229 -1.60 11.90 -12.36
CA GLY A 229 -1.69 13.27 -11.89
C GLY A 229 -2.13 13.30 -10.43
N ARG A 230 -2.27 14.50 -9.86
CA ARG A 230 -2.66 14.66 -8.45
C ARG A 230 -4.07 14.08 -8.23
N PRO A 231 -4.28 13.23 -7.20
CA PRO A 231 -5.61 12.70 -6.90
C PRO A 231 -6.64 13.83 -6.76
N ALA A 232 -7.78 13.69 -7.43
CA ALA A 232 -8.87 14.66 -7.41
C ALA A 232 -10.22 13.96 -7.52
N ALA A 233 -11.31 14.69 -7.34
CA ALA A 233 -12.66 14.11 -7.45
C ALA A 233 -12.92 13.51 -8.84
N ASP A 234 -12.37 14.13 -9.88
CA ASP A 234 -12.46 13.75 -11.30
C ASP A 234 -11.26 12.95 -11.80
N LEU A 235 -10.15 12.89 -11.03
CA LEU A 235 -8.95 12.14 -11.38
C LEU A 235 -8.69 11.02 -10.37
N GLN A 236 -9.13 9.81 -10.75
CA GLN A 236 -8.91 8.58 -9.99
C GLN A 236 -7.57 7.92 -10.34
N HIS A 237 -7.14 6.99 -9.50
CA HIS A 237 -6.02 6.12 -9.81
C HIS A 237 -6.28 5.33 -11.11
N THR A 238 -5.20 5.09 -11.86
CA THR A 238 -5.19 4.28 -13.07
C THR A 238 -4.78 2.86 -12.71
N ILE A 239 -5.48 1.87 -13.26
CA ILE A 239 -5.10 0.46 -13.21
C ILE A 239 -4.94 -0.03 -14.64
N ASP A 240 -3.83 -0.68 -14.93
CA ASP A 240 -3.58 -1.34 -16.20
C ASP A 240 -3.11 -2.78 -15.97
N ILE A 241 -3.35 -3.65 -16.94
CA ILE A 241 -3.02 -5.08 -16.88
C ILE A 241 -1.96 -5.36 -17.94
N GLY A 242 -0.97 -6.16 -17.57
CA GLY A 242 0.06 -6.62 -18.49
C GLY A 242 0.61 -7.98 -18.12
N HIS A 243 1.67 -8.40 -18.80
CA HIS A 243 2.33 -9.68 -18.58
C HIS A 243 3.82 -9.48 -18.35
N LEU A 244 4.32 -10.12 -17.29
CA LEU A 244 5.74 -10.11 -16.95
C LEU A 244 6.43 -11.28 -17.66
N ALA A 245 7.41 -11.01 -18.53
CA ALA A 245 8.18 -12.05 -19.25
C ALA A 245 8.85 -13.02 -18.28
N ALA A 246 9.20 -14.26 -18.61
CA ALA A 246 9.94 -15.14 -17.67
C ALA A 246 11.35 -14.60 -17.31
N GLY A 247 11.87 -14.91 -16.11
CA GLY A 247 13.24 -14.57 -15.70
C GLY A 247 13.39 -13.87 -14.34
N GLY A 248 14.63 -13.55 -13.96
CA GLY A 248 14.92 -12.86 -12.70
C GLY A 248 14.68 -11.36 -12.78
N ALA A 249 14.00 -10.79 -11.78
CA ALA A 249 13.96 -9.34 -11.58
C ALA A 249 15.16 -8.94 -10.72
N GLY A 250 16.27 -8.62 -11.40
CA GLY A 250 17.45 -8.04 -10.77
C GLY A 250 17.50 -6.53 -10.94
N GLU A 251 18.66 -5.95 -10.67
CA GLU A 251 18.93 -4.51 -10.80
C GLU A 251 18.70 -3.92 -12.19
N SER A 252 18.84 -4.74 -13.24
CA SER A 252 18.57 -4.35 -14.64
C SER A 252 17.07 -4.29 -14.96
N GLY A 253 16.22 -4.70 -14.03
CA GLY A 253 14.79 -4.86 -14.22
C GLY A 253 14.40 -6.08 -15.06
N ARG A 254 13.13 -6.44 -14.99
CA ARG A 254 12.51 -7.53 -15.76
C ARG A 254 11.52 -6.96 -16.77
N PRO A 255 11.62 -7.31 -18.05
CA PRO A 255 10.77 -6.72 -19.09
C PRO A 255 9.35 -7.27 -19.02
N PHE A 256 8.42 -6.49 -19.58
CA PHE A 256 7.06 -6.95 -19.87
C PHE A 256 7.01 -7.57 -21.26
N LYS A 257 6.13 -8.56 -21.45
CA LYS A 257 5.95 -9.22 -22.74
C LYS A 257 4.57 -9.87 -22.80
N ASP A 258 3.81 -9.51 -23.83
CA ASP A 258 2.55 -10.20 -24.12
C ASP A 258 2.84 -11.63 -24.62
N PRO A 259 2.27 -12.68 -23.99
CA PRO A 259 2.40 -14.06 -24.45
C PRO A 259 2.00 -14.23 -25.92
N GLU A 260 0.99 -13.46 -26.37
CA GLU A 260 0.43 -13.58 -27.71
C GLU A 260 1.13 -12.68 -28.74
N GLY A 261 2.01 -11.77 -28.30
CA GLY A 261 2.71 -10.80 -29.15
C GLY A 261 1.78 -9.83 -29.89
N LYS A 262 0.54 -9.65 -29.42
CA LYS A 262 -0.46 -8.73 -29.98
C LYS A 262 -0.30 -7.32 -29.43
N VAL A 263 0.23 -7.18 -28.23
CA VAL A 263 0.44 -5.91 -27.55
C VAL A 263 1.93 -5.72 -27.26
N ASP A 264 2.46 -4.55 -27.62
CA ASP A 264 3.77 -4.10 -27.17
C ASP A 264 3.65 -3.61 -25.72
N GLU A 265 3.67 -4.54 -24.76
CA GLU A 265 3.52 -4.26 -23.33
C GLU A 265 4.57 -3.26 -22.80
N PRO A 266 5.87 -3.36 -23.16
CA PRO A 266 6.85 -2.33 -22.80
C PRO A 266 6.47 -0.93 -23.28
N ALA A 267 6.01 -0.78 -24.53
CA ALA A 267 5.58 0.53 -25.04
C ALA A 267 4.29 1.04 -24.38
N LYS A 268 3.33 0.15 -24.13
CA LYS A 268 2.07 0.49 -23.47
C LYS A 268 2.30 1.01 -22.05
N LEU A 269 3.06 0.25 -21.26
CA LEU A 269 3.35 0.61 -19.87
C LEU A 269 4.34 1.77 -19.80
N GLY A 270 5.29 1.89 -20.73
CA GLY A 270 6.24 3.02 -20.78
C GLY A 270 5.53 4.33 -21.08
N ALA A 271 4.53 4.33 -21.95
CA ALA A 271 3.67 5.49 -22.17
C ALA A 271 2.85 5.90 -20.93
N LEU A 272 2.60 4.98 -19.98
CA LEU A 272 2.00 5.31 -18.68
C LEU A 272 3.03 5.85 -17.69
N VAL A 273 4.26 5.32 -17.71
CA VAL A 273 5.39 5.88 -16.95
C VAL A 273 5.59 7.35 -17.30
N ASP A 274 5.61 7.68 -18.59
CA ASP A 274 5.73 9.05 -19.10
C ASP A 274 4.59 9.97 -18.64
N LYS A 275 3.44 9.39 -18.26
CA LYS A 275 2.27 10.10 -17.73
C LYS A 275 2.23 10.16 -16.21
N GLY A 276 3.20 9.59 -15.50
CA GLY A 276 3.29 9.68 -14.03
C GLY A 276 3.23 8.35 -13.26
N LEU A 277 3.09 7.20 -13.95
CA LEU A 277 3.12 5.89 -13.31
C LEU A 277 4.54 5.39 -12.98
N LEU A 278 5.57 6.20 -13.17
CA LEU A 278 6.92 5.89 -12.69
C LEU A 278 6.88 5.53 -11.20
N GLY A 279 7.32 4.33 -10.82
CA GLY A 279 7.28 3.83 -9.44
C GLY A 279 5.99 3.14 -9.03
N ALA A 280 5.00 3.01 -9.93
CA ALA A 280 3.75 2.33 -9.64
C ALA A 280 3.99 0.86 -9.23
N PRO A 281 3.34 0.35 -8.16
CA PRO A 281 3.47 -1.04 -7.77
C PRO A 281 3.01 -1.97 -8.89
N VAL A 282 3.83 -2.99 -9.16
CA VAL A 282 3.48 -4.13 -10.01
C VAL A 282 2.94 -5.24 -9.11
N ILE A 283 1.69 -5.62 -9.34
CA ILE A 283 0.87 -6.49 -8.49
C ILE A 283 0.74 -7.85 -9.17
N GLY A 284 1.07 -8.92 -8.46
CA GLY A 284 0.92 -10.28 -8.97
C GLY A 284 -0.53 -10.78 -8.94
N ASP A 285 -0.97 -11.46 -10.00
CA ASP A 285 -2.33 -11.97 -10.19
C ASP A 285 -2.77 -13.11 -9.25
N LYS A 286 -1.87 -13.66 -8.42
CA LYS A 286 -2.23 -14.77 -7.51
C LYS A 286 -2.60 -14.28 -6.12
N ASP A 287 -1.74 -13.46 -5.55
CA ASP A 287 -1.81 -13.10 -4.14
C ASP A 287 -2.22 -11.63 -3.93
N GLY A 288 -2.41 -10.86 -5.01
CA GLY A 288 -2.66 -9.42 -4.93
C GLY A 288 -1.54 -8.65 -4.22
N ALA A 289 -0.34 -9.21 -4.19
CA ALA A 289 0.83 -8.64 -3.54
C ALA A 289 1.77 -7.98 -4.54
N VAL A 290 2.50 -6.96 -4.08
CA VAL A 290 3.49 -6.23 -4.87
C VAL A 290 4.70 -7.11 -5.11
N VAL A 291 4.98 -7.39 -6.39
CA VAL A 291 6.15 -8.16 -6.85
C VAL A 291 7.29 -7.26 -7.31
N GLY A 292 7.07 -5.94 -7.40
CA GLY A 292 8.04 -4.95 -7.81
C GLY A 292 7.40 -3.59 -8.06
N TYR A 293 8.11 -2.69 -8.73
CA TYR A 293 7.55 -1.43 -9.22
C TYR A 293 7.99 -1.12 -10.65
N LEU A 294 7.18 -0.32 -11.32
CA LEU A 294 7.33 0.03 -12.73
C LEU A 294 8.39 1.13 -12.93
N VAL A 295 9.31 0.93 -13.87
CA VAL A 295 10.31 1.90 -14.34
C VAL A 295 10.44 1.85 -15.86
N GLY A 296 11.18 2.80 -16.44
CA GLY A 296 11.49 2.84 -17.87
C GLY A 296 10.36 3.46 -18.71
N GLY A 297 10.55 4.69 -19.17
CA GLY A 297 9.62 5.42 -20.03
C GLY A 297 9.63 4.97 -21.49
N GLY A 298 8.72 5.52 -22.29
CA GLY A 298 8.65 5.26 -23.73
C GLY A 298 8.39 3.79 -24.07
N LYS A 299 9.41 3.11 -24.63
CA LYS A 299 9.34 1.68 -25.03
C LYS A 299 10.11 0.73 -24.12
N GLU A 300 10.69 1.26 -23.05
CA GLU A 300 11.68 0.55 -22.23
C GLU A 300 11.12 0.15 -20.87
N ALA A 301 9.80 0.05 -20.76
CA ALA A 301 9.15 -0.28 -19.49
C ALA A 301 9.53 -1.66 -19.00
N ARG A 302 9.88 -1.71 -17.72
CA ARG A 302 10.31 -2.90 -17.00
C ARG A 302 10.00 -2.76 -15.53
N MET A 303 10.14 -3.86 -14.80
CA MET A 303 9.88 -3.92 -13.37
C MET A 303 11.19 -4.09 -12.59
N ILE A 304 11.42 -3.26 -11.58
CA ILE A 304 12.40 -3.55 -10.53
C ILE A 304 11.75 -4.46 -9.49
N GLY A 305 12.43 -5.55 -9.11
CA GLY A 305 11.85 -6.61 -8.28
C GLY A 305 11.65 -6.24 -6.81
N VAL A 306 10.78 -7.01 -6.15
CA VAL A 306 10.51 -6.87 -4.70
C VAL A 306 11.74 -7.12 -3.82
N ARG A 307 12.74 -7.86 -4.32
CA ARG A 307 13.97 -8.12 -3.56
C ARG A 307 14.77 -6.83 -3.35
N GLU A 308 14.88 -6.01 -4.38
CA GLU A 308 15.56 -4.72 -4.37
C GLU A 308 14.82 -3.76 -3.42
N VAL A 309 13.48 -3.77 -3.45
CA VAL A 309 12.63 -3.04 -2.50
C VAL A 309 12.90 -3.48 -1.06
N GLN A 310 12.89 -4.79 -0.79
CA GLN A 310 13.16 -5.33 0.55
C GLN A 310 14.58 -5.00 1.03
N ALA A 311 15.57 -5.00 0.14
CA ALA A 311 16.94 -4.61 0.46
C ALA A 311 17.02 -3.14 0.89
N ALA A 312 16.40 -2.22 0.14
CA ALA A 312 16.33 -0.80 0.47
C ALA A 312 15.63 -0.55 1.81
N LEU A 313 14.50 -1.24 2.06
CA LEU A 313 13.79 -1.19 3.35
C LEU A 313 14.65 -1.71 4.51
N GLY A 314 15.42 -2.78 4.27
CA GLY A 314 16.37 -3.33 5.24
C GLY A 314 17.48 -2.35 5.60
N GLN A 315 18.05 -1.66 4.60
CA GLN A 315 19.07 -0.62 4.80
C GLN A 315 18.50 0.60 5.54
N ALA A 316 17.26 0.97 5.22
CA ALA A 316 16.52 2.03 5.92
C ALA A 316 16.06 1.63 7.34
N LYS A 317 16.16 0.33 7.71
CA LYS A 317 15.65 -0.24 8.97
C LYS A 317 14.14 -0.01 9.17
N LEU A 318 13.38 -0.03 8.08
CA LEU A 318 11.93 0.20 8.07
C LEU A 318 11.25 -1.05 7.49
N PRO A 319 11.00 -2.10 8.32
CA PRO A 319 10.43 -3.33 7.80
C PRO A 319 9.00 -3.12 7.29
N PRO A 320 8.60 -3.82 6.22
CA PRO A 320 7.20 -3.84 5.78
C PRO A 320 6.35 -4.54 6.85
N ARG A 321 5.18 -3.98 7.16
CA ARG A 321 4.25 -4.56 8.13
C ARG A 321 2.82 -4.17 7.79
N ARG A 322 1.86 -5.00 8.18
CA ARG A 322 0.43 -4.71 8.02
C ARG A 322 -0.12 -4.06 9.27
N GLY A 323 -1.10 -3.18 9.07
CA GLY A 323 -1.83 -2.50 10.14
C GLY A 323 -3.19 -3.11 10.47
N PRO A 324 -3.87 -2.57 11.49
CA PRO A 324 -5.25 -2.93 11.81
C PRO A 324 -6.23 -2.66 10.66
N ILE A 325 -6.01 -1.58 9.90
CA ILE A 325 -6.83 -1.23 8.72
C ILE A 325 -6.78 -2.36 7.69
N ASP A 326 -5.56 -2.82 7.34
CA ASP A 326 -5.36 -3.85 6.32
C ASP A 326 -6.01 -5.19 6.71
N SER A 327 -5.95 -5.53 8.00
CA SER A 327 -6.55 -6.75 8.53
C SER A 327 -8.08 -6.69 8.48
N ALA A 328 -8.67 -5.57 8.89
CA ALA A 328 -10.11 -5.34 8.80
C ALA A 328 -10.60 -5.36 7.34
N PHE A 329 -9.82 -4.76 6.44
CA PHE A 329 -10.15 -4.65 5.03
C PHE A 329 -10.08 -5.98 4.29
N GLU A 330 -9.07 -6.83 4.57
CA GLU A 330 -8.99 -8.18 4.01
C GLU A 330 -10.19 -9.06 4.42
N VAL A 331 -10.62 -8.97 5.69
CA VAL A 331 -11.83 -9.67 6.16
C VAL A 331 -13.07 -9.18 5.40
N ALA A 332 -13.19 -7.88 5.19
CA ALA A 332 -14.30 -7.30 4.44
C ALA A 332 -14.30 -7.72 2.96
N LEU A 333 -13.14 -7.68 2.30
CA LEU A 333 -12.96 -8.16 0.92
C LEU A 333 -13.30 -9.63 0.76
N THR A 334 -12.87 -10.48 1.70
CA THR A 334 -13.16 -11.92 1.68
C THR A 334 -14.67 -12.17 1.66
N ARG A 335 -15.43 -11.47 2.52
CA ARG A 335 -16.90 -11.57 2.55
C ARG A 335 -17.54 -11.05 1.28
N PHE A 336 -17.05 -9.91 0.79
CA PHE A 336 -17.55 -9.27 -0.43
C PHE A 336 -17.38 -10.16 -1.67
N HIS A 337 -16.18 -10.66 -1.91
CA HIS A 337 -15.87 -11.51 -3.07
C HIS A 337 -16.51 -12.89 -2.96
N SER A 338 -16.77 -13.37 -1.75
CA SER A 338 -17.57 -14.59 -1.50
C SER A 338 -19.08 -14.36 -1.64
N LYS A 339 -19.52 -13.15 -2.00
CA LYS A 339 -20.92 -12.73 -2.14
C LYS A 339 -21.75 -12.75 -0.84
N TYR A 340 -21.10 -12.71 0.32
CA TYR A 340 -21.75 -12.55 1.63
C TYR A 340 -21.98 -11.06 1.89
N TYR A 341 -22.80 -10.41 1.06
CA TYR A 341 -22.95 -8.95 1.06
C TYR A 341 -23.53 -8.43 2.38
N GLY A 342 -24.47 -9.18 2.99
CA GLY A 342 -24.98 -8.86 4.33
C GLY A 342 -23.89 -8.76 5.40
N ASP A 343 -22.93 -9.69 5.42
CA ASP A 343 -21.82 -9.67 6.38
C ASP A 343 -20.68 -8.73 5.99
N ALA A 344 -20.55 -8.41 4.69
CA ALA A 344 -19.56 -7.47 4.19
C ALA A 344 -19.86 -6.03 4.61
N VAL A 345 -21.13 -5.64 4.70
CA VAL A 345 -21.56 -4.28 5.11
C VAL A 345 -20.93 -3.84 6.45
N PRO A 346 -21.15 -4.54 7.58
CA PRO A 346 -20.54 -4.14 8.86
C PRO A 346 -19.01 -4.26 8.86
N ALA A 347 -18.44 -5.15 8.04
CA ALA A 347 -16.99 -5.26 7.91
C ALA A 347 -16.37 -4.03 7.22
N PHE A 348 -16.95 -3.53 6.12
CA PHE A 348 -16.47 -2.30 5.48
C PHE A 348 -16.76 -1.05 6.32
N GLN A 349 -17.88 -1.02 7.07
CA GLN A 349 -18.12 0.06 8.03
C GLN A 349 -16.98 0.14 9.05
N ARG A 350 -16.50 -1.01 9.56
CA ARG A 350 -15.34 -1.04 10.45
C ARG A 350 -14.06 -0.51 9.81
N VAL A 351 -13.85 -0.78 8.52
CA VAL A 351 -12.70 -0.23 7.78
C VAL A 351 -12.79 1.29 7.70
N LEU A 352 -13.98 1.83 7.42
CA LEU A 352 -14.21 3.28 7.33
C LEU A 352 -14.20 3.97 8.70
N GLU A 353 -14.52 3.27 9.79
CA GLU A 353 -14.28 3.78 11.15
C GLU A 353 -12.79 3.95 11.44
N LEU A 354 -11.96 2.99 10.99
CA LEU A 354 -10.52 3.06 11.17
C LEU A 354 -9.89 4.07 10.22
N TYR A 355 -10.36 4.16 8.97
CA TYR A 355 -9.83 5.05 7.95
C TYR A 355 -10.97 5.60 7.08
N PRO A 356 -11.58 6.73 7.47
CA PRO A 356 -12.77 7.27 6.79
C PRO A 356 -12.58 7.54 5.30
N GLY A 357 -11.35 7.85 4.88
CA GLY A 357 -11.00 8.12 3.49
C GLY A 357 -10.78 6.88 2.61
N HIS A 358 -11.02 5.66 3.10
CA HIS A 358 -10.69 4.43 2.37
C HIS A 358 -11.53 4.24 1.10
N ILE A 359 -10.99 4.64 -0.06
CA ILE A 359 -11.76 4.73 -1.31
C ILE A 359 -12.36 3.40 -1.79
N VAL A 360 -11.59 2.30 -1.69
CA VAL A 360 -12.05 0.97 -2.14
C VAL A 360 -13.12 0.40 -1.20
N ALA A 361 -12.96 0.54 0.12
CA ALA A 361 -13.95 0.12 1.11
C ALA A 361 -15.25 0.91 0.97
N ALA A 362 -15.20 2.22 0.72
CA ALA A 362 -16.40 3.02 0.48
C ALA A 362 -17.17 2.55 -0.76
N LYS A 363 -16.45 2.27 -1.86
CA LYS A 363 -17.04 1.72 -3.09
C LYS A 363 -17.69 0.35 -2.86
N HIS A 364 -16.98 -0.57 -2.24
CA HIS A 364 -17.49 -1.93 -1.99
C HIS A 364 -18.59 -1.96 -0.94
N LEU A 365 -18.58 -1.06 0.05
CA LEU A 365 -19.68 -0.87 0.99
C LEU A 365 -20.97 -0.49 0.26
N LYS A 366 -20.91 0.47 -0.67
CA LYS A 366 -22.06 0.87 -1.47
C LYS A 366 -22.64 -0.32 -2.25
N THR A 367 -21.78 -1.06 -2.96
CA THR A 367 -22.21 -2.25 -3.71
C THR A 367 -22.75 -3.35 -2.77
N ALA A 368 -22.15 -3.57 -1.61
CA ALA A 368 -22.63 -4.54 -0.64
C ALA A 368 -24.01 -4.14 -0.07
N GLN A 369 -24.24 -2.85 0.20
CA GLN A 369 -25.54 -2.34 0.66
C GLN A 369 -26.63 -2.52 -0.39
N GLU A 370 -26.32 -2.25 -1.66
CA GLU A 370 -27.25 -2.44 -2.79
C GLU A 370 -27.63 -3.92 -3.00
N LYS A 371 -26.70 -4.84 -2.74
CA LYS A 371 -26.90 -6.28 -2.98
C LYS A 371 -27.38 -7.06 -1.75
N ARG A 372 -27.27 -6.49 -0.55
CA ARG A 372 -27.65 -7.14 0.71
C ARG A 372 -29.10 -7.61 0.68
N GLY A 373 -29.34 -8.87 1.02
CA GLY A 373 -30.66 -9.49 1.01
C GLY A 373 -31.20 -9.80 -0.39
N GLY A 374 -30.48 -9.45 -1.45
CA GLY A 374 -30.84 -9.76 -2.83
C GLY A 374 -30.46 -11.19 -3.25
N PRO A 375 -30.83 -11.63 -4.46
CA PRO A 375 -30.56 -12.98 -4.95
C PRO A 375 -29.06 -13.29 -5.13
N GLU A 376 -28.23 -12.25 -5.23
CA GLU A 376 -26.78 -12.39 -5.30
C GLU A 376 -26.14 -12.58 -3.91
N ASP A 377 -26.82 -12.22 -2.83
CA ASP A 377 -26.32 -12.35 -1.46
C ASP A 377 -26.42 -13.80 -0.99
N ALA A 378 -25.27 -14.41 -0.69
CA ALA A 378 -25.19 -15.76 -0.16
C ALA A 378 -25.96 -15.91 1.16
N ASN A 379 -26.08 -14.84 1.96
CA ASN A 379 -26.81 -14.85 3.22
C ASN A 379 -28.31 -15.02 3.00
N ALA A 380 -28.85 -14.41 1.93
CA ALA A 380 -30.25 -14.53 1.57
C ALA A 380 -30.61 -15.96 1.14
N LYS A 381 -29.68 -16.68 0.50
CA LYS A 381 -29.87 -18.08 0.09
C LYS A 381 -29.93 -19.04 1.29
N LEU A 382 -29.14 -18.77 2.32
CA LEU A 382 -29.19 -19.55 3.57
C LEU A 382 -30.49 -19.32 4.33
N ALA A 383 -31.01 -18.08 4.33
CA ALA A 383 -32.28 -17.75 4.96
C ALA A 383 -33.50 -18.24 4.17
N ALA A 384 -33.39 -18.33 2.84
CA ALA A 384 -34.44 -18.82 1.94
C ALA A 384 -34.42 -20.34 1.72
N ALA A 385 -33.44 -21.06 2.28
CA ALA A 385 -33.51 -22.51 2.33
C ALA A 385 -34.82 -22.85 3.07
N PRO A 386 -35.81 -23.48 2.40
CA PRO A 386 -37.08 -23.78 3.04
C PRO A 386 -36.74 -24.58 4.29
N ALA A 387 -37.23 -24.12 5.45
CA ALA A 387 -37.32 -24.99 6.61
C ALA A 387 -37.99 -26.25 6.06
N SER A 388 -37.24 -27.35 6.02
CA SER A 388 -37.72 -28.62 5.52
C SER A 388 -38.79 -29.09 6.49
N ASP A 389 -40.00 -28.57 6.31
CA ASP A 389 -41.28 -29.16 6.69
C ASP A 389 -41.60 -30.34 5.74
N GLU A 390 -40.61 -30.83 5.00
CA GLU A 390 -40.55 -32.23 4.59
C GLU A 390 -40.34 -33.07 5.85
N GLY A 391 -41.46 -33.34 6.54
CA GLY A 391 -41.58 -34.58 7.28
C GLY A 391 -41.11 -35.68 6.33
N VAL A 392 -39.95 -36.28 6.64
CA VAL A 392 -39.36 -37.37 5.88
C VAL A 392 -40.50 -38.29 5.49
N PRO A 393 -40.86 -38.41 4.19
CA PRO A 393 -41.98 -39.26 3.82
C PRO A 393 -41.63 -40.63 4.36
N LEU A 394 -42.39 -41.15 5.32
CA LEU A 394 -42.14 -42.46 5.95
C LEU A 394 -42.31 -43.61 4.94
N TRP A 395 -42.76 -43.32 3.72
CA TRP A 395 -42.97 -44.23 2.61
C TRP A 395 -41.77 -45.14 2.27
N PRO A 396 -40.49 -44.69 2.22
CA PRO A 396 -39.35 -45.57 1.97
C PRO A 396 -39.14 -46.55 3.13
N PHE A 397 -39.45 -46.14 4.36
CA PHE A 397 -39.38 -47.01 5.54
C PHE A 397 -40.55 -48.00 5.58
N LEU A 398 -41.75 -47.61 5.14
CA LEU A 398 -42.90 -48.50 4.98
C LEU A 398 -42.71 -49.49 3.82
N ALA A 399 -42.14 -49.05 2.69
CA ALA A 399 -41.80 -49.90 1.56
C ALA A 399 -40.66 -50.86 1.92
N GLY A 400 -39.63 -50.39 2.64
CA GLY A 400 -38.55 -51.22 3.16
C GLY A 400 -39.03 -52.27 4.16
N ALA A 401 -39.92 -51.90 5.09
CA ALA A 401 -40.55 -52.84 6.03
C ALA A 401 -41.40 -53.90 5.31
N GLY A 402 -42.13 -53.51 4.26
CA GLY A 402 -42.90 -54.44 3.42
C GLY A 402 -42.02 -55.50 2.74
N VAL A 403 -40.88 -55.09 2.18
CA VAL A 403 -39.92 -56.02 1.56
C VAL A 403 -39.30 -56.96 2.59
N LEU A 404 -38.99 -56.46 3.80
CA LEU A 404 -38.40 -57.27 4.86
C LEU A 404 -39.38 -58.33 5.38
N VAL A 405 -40.67 -58.00 5.53
CA VAL A 405 -41.73 -58.95 5.87
C VAL A 405 -41.91 -60.01 4.76
N LEU A 406 -41.82 -59.62 3.49
CA LEU A 406 -41.89 -60.55 2.36
C LEU A 406 -40.70 -61.52 2.33
N ILE A 407 -39.49 -61.05 2.62
CA ILE A 407 -38.29 -61.89 2.70
C ILE A 407 -38.41 -62.89 3.87
N VAL A 408 -38.91 -62.47 5.03
CA VAL A 408 -39.13 -63.36 6.18
C VAL A 408 -40.22 -64.41 5.87
N LEU A 409 -41.30 -64.02 5.20
CA LEU A 409 -42.35 -64.96 4.79
C LEU A 409 -41.85 -65.97 3.75
N VAL A 410 -41.05 -65.53 2.76
CA VAL A 410 -40.43 -66.44 1.77
C VAL A 410 -39.42 -67.37 2.44
N GLY A 411 -38.60 -66.86 3.37
CA GLY A 411 -37.66 -67.66 4.15
C GLY A 411 -38.36 -68.72 5.01
N ALA A 412 -39.48 -68.36 5.65
CA ALA A 412 -40.30 -69.28 6.43
C ALA A 412 -40.93 -70.38 5.55
N VAL A 413 -41.42 -70.05 4.35
CA VAL A 413 -42.00 -71.03 3.41
C VAL A 413 -40.93 -71.98 2.85
N VAL A 414 -39.71 -71.51 2.59
CA VAL A 414 -38.60 -72.34 2.11
C VAL A 414 -38.08 -73.28 3.21
N LEU A 415 -37.97 -72.81 4.46
CA LEU A 415 -37.60 -73.64 5.60
C LEU A 415 -38.68 -74.66 5.95
N TRP A 416 -39.96 -74.34 5.75
CA TRP A 416 -41.05 -75.28 5.99
C TRP A 416 -41.13 -76.39 4.93
N ARG A 417 -40.69 -76.11 3.69
CA ARG A 417 -40.54 -77.14 2.64
C ARG A 417 -39.34 -78.06 2.81
N ARG A 418 -38.37 -77.74 3.67
CA ARG A 418 -37.11 -78.49 3.80
C ARG A 418 -37.06 -79.46 4.99
N ARG A 419 -38.19 -79.69 5.69
CA ARG A 419 -38.28 -80.62 6.83
C ARG A 419 -38.78 -82.01 6.44
N GLY A 420 -38.15 -82.63 5.43
CA GLY A 420 -38.34 -84.04 5.10
C GLY A 420 -37.03 -84.62 4.55
N SER A 421 -36.51 -85.65 5.24
CA SER A 421 -35.28 -86.42 4.95
C SER A 421 -33.99 -85.68 5.29
N GLY A 422 -32.99 -86.23 5.99
CA GLY A 422 -32.69 -87.57 6.46
C GLY A 422 -31.20 -87.57 6.88
N ASP A 423 -30.81 -88.53 7.71
CA ASP A 423 -29.49 -88.73 8.32
C ASP A 423 -28.31 -88.81 7.34
N GLY A 424 -27.09 -88.61 7.86
CA GLY A 424 -25.89 -89.22 7.27
C GLY A 424 -24.62 -88.35 7.19
N ASP A 425 -23.80 -88.49 8.23
CA ASP A 425 -22.39 -88.90 8.22
C ASP A 425 -21.23 -88.11 7.55
N GLU A 426 -20.06 -88.41 8.13
CA GLU A 426 -18.68 -87.95 8.03
C GLU A 426 -18.08 -87.60 6.64
N GLY A 427 -17.07 -86.70 6.66
CA GLY A 427 -15.92 -86.80 5.74
C GLY A 427 -15.20 -85.51 5.34
N GLY A 428 -13.95 -85.34 5.79
CA GLY A 428 -12.83 -84.81 4.98
C GLY A 428 -12.60 -83.29 4.89
N GLY A 429 -11.45 -82.80 5.41
CA GLY A 429 -10.92 -81.44 5.21
C GLY A 429 -10.26 -81.21 3.83
N PRO A 430 -9.26 -80.31 3.67
CA PRO A 430 -8.85 -79.14 4.45
C PRO A 430 -9.13 -77.81 3.72
N ALA A 431 -9.20 -76.71 4.47
CA ALA A 431 -9.50 -75.37 3.96
C ALA A 431 -8.26 -74.65 3.40
N PRO A 432 -8.38 -73.89 2.30
CA PRO A 432 -7.29 -73.08 1.76
C PRO A 432 -7.12 -71.77 2.55
N GLU A 433 -5.85 -71.49 2.83
CA GLU A 433 -5.24 -70.25 3.31
C GLU A 433 -5.79 -69.00 2.57
N GLN A 434 -6.30 -68.04 3.34
CA GLN A 434 -6.44 -66.65 2.89
C GLN A 434 -5.42 -65.77 3.63
N PRO A 435 -4.69 -64.89 2.90
CA PRO A 435 -3.63 -64.09 3.48
C PRO A 435 -4.18 -62.91 4.29
N VAL A 436 -3.74 -62.85 5.54
CA VAL A 436 -3.86 -61.68 6.42
C VAL A 436 -2.74 -60.70 6.05
N PRO A 437 -3.02 -59.43 5.70
CA PRO A 437 -1.97 -58.43 5.61
C PRO A 437 -1.49 -58.06 7.02
N GLN A 438 -0.24 -58.44 7.34
CA GLN A 438 0.47 -57.95 8.51
C GLN A 438 0.83 -56.46 8.33
N PRO A 439 0.69 -55.63 9.37
CA PRO A 439 1.27 -54.30 9.39
C PRO A 439 2.79 -54.38 9.53
N VAL A 440 3.52 -53.87 8.53
CA VAL A 440 4.96 -53.69 8.60
C VAL A 440 5.26 -52.58 9.61
N ALA A 441 5.80 -52.96 10.76
CA ALA A 441 6.41 -52.06 11.71
C ALA A 441 7.73 -51.53 11.12
N ALA A 442 7.70 -50.33 10.54
CA ALA A 442 8.91 -49.56 10.32
C ALA A 442 9.34 -48.93 11.66
N GLN A 443 10.41 -49.47 12.22
CA GLN A 443 11.18 -48.82 13.27
C GLN A 443 11.77 -47.52 12.71
N ALA A 444 11.15 -46.39 12.99
CA ALA A 444 11.81 -45.10 12.93
C ALA A 444 12.48 -44.87 14.29
N VAL A 445 13.81 -44.91 14.30
CA VAL A 445 14.64 -44.42 15.39
C VAL A 445 14.33 -42.94 15.58
N TYR A 446 13.58 -42.59 16.63
CA TYR A 446 13.49 -41.23 17.12
C TYR A 446 14.82 -40.89 17.80
N GLN A 447 15.71 -40.20 17.09
CA GLN A 447 16.73 -39.39 17.76
C GLN A 447 16.04 -38.13 18.31
N ALA A 448 16.07 -37.98 19.62
CA ALA A 448 15.67 -36.75 20.28
C ALA A 448 16.58 -35.59 19.81
N PRO A 449 16.04 -34.38 19.55
CA PRO A 449 16.89 -33.21 19.45
C PRO A 449 17.49 -32.92 20.84
N VAL A 450 18.80 -33.12 20.95
CA VAL A 450 19.59 -32.66 22.09
C VAL A 450 19.52 -31.12 22.10
N ALA A 451 19.07 -30.58 23.23
CA ALA A 451 19.07 -29.15 23.49
C ALA A 451 20.50 -28.58 23.35
N PRO A 452 20.70 -27.44 22.67
CA PRO A 452 21.99 -26.78 22.70
C PRO A 452 22.21 -26.21 24.11
N ALA A 453 23.20 -26.77 24.80
CA ALA A 453 23.75 -26.24 26.02
C ALA A 453 24.29 -24.82 25.78
N ALA A 454 23.87 -23.88 26.63
CA ALA A 454 24.45 -22.55 26.72
C ALA A 454 25.95 -22.66 27.03
N SER A 455 26.78 -22.39 26.02
CA SER A 455 28.22 -22.22 26.19
C SER A 455 28.52 -20.73 26.25
N SER A 456 28.74 -20.25 27.47
CA SER A 456 29.34 -18.95 27.74
C SER A 456 30.81 -18.98 27.32
N VAL A 457 31.15 -18.36 26.20
CA VAL A 457 32.54 -18.12 25.81
C VAL A 457 32.91 -16.68 26.17
N SER A 458 33.58 -16.57 27.32
CA SER A 458 34.36 -15.41 27.73
C SER A 458 35.47 -15.19 26.70
N SER A 459 35.47 -14.04 26.04
CA SER A 459 36.53 -13.64 25.10
C SER A 459 37.51 -12.71 25.82
N ALA A 460 38.62 -13.28 26.28
CA ALA A 460 39.83 -12.55 26.64
C ALA A 460 40.54 -12.06 25.36
N PRO A 461 41.22 -10.89 25.39
CA PRO A 461 41.89 -10.35 24.21
C PRO A 461 43.22 -11.07 23.93
N PRO A 462 43.55 -11.35 22.66
CA PRO A 462 44.84 -11.96 22.32
C PRO A 462 45.98 -10.94 22.37
N ALA A 463 47.07 -11.38 23.00
CA ALA A 463 48.38 -10.78 22.94
C ALA A 463 49.08 -11.12 21.62
N GLY A 464 49.79 -10.15 21.04
CA GLY A 464 51.03 -10.37 20.31
C GLY A 464 50.95 -10.56 18.79
N ALA A 465 51.09 -9.46 18.04
CA ALA A 465 51.78 -9.45 16.74
C ALA A 465 52.52 -8.11 16.57
N ALA A 466 53.69 -8.19 15.95
CA ALA A 466 54.82 -7.28 16.03
C ALA A 466 54.59 -5.85 15.49
N ARG A 467 55.21 -4.88 16.19
CA ARG A 467 55.43 -3.50 15.72
C ARG A 467 56.73 -3.43 14.90
N PRO A 468 56.75 -2.80 13.71
CA PRO A 468 57.98 -2.31 13.10
C PRO A 468 58.47 -1.03 13.81
N ALA A 469 59.79 -0.84 13.72
CA ALA A 469 60.60 0.15 14.42
C ALA A 469 60.20 1.61 14.17
N GLY A 470 60.47 2.44 15.17
CA GLY A 470 60.04 3.82 15.28
C GLY A 470 60.68 4.83 14.34
N VAL A 471 59.95 5.93 14.16
CA VAL A 471 60.44 7.23 13.71
C VAL A 471 60.19 8.19 14.89
N PRO A 472 61.20 8.99 15.32
CA PRO A 472 61.05 9.90 16.45
C PRO A 472 60.13 11.07 16.06
N ILE A 473 59.11 11.32 16.87
CA ILE A 473 58.32 12.55 16.80
C ILE A 473 59.02 13.55 17.71
N ASP A 474 59.83 14.41 17.10
CA ASP A 474 60.33 15.62 17.74
C ASP A 474 59.17 16.56 18.05
N SER A 475 59.32 17.22 19.21
CA SER A 475 58.48 18.26 19.76
C SER A 475 58.10 19.33 18.73
N LEU A 476 56.82 19.42 18.37
CA LEU A 476 56.27 20.61 17.73
C LEU A 476 55.79 21.58 18.81
N ALA A 477 56.60 22.61 18.99
CA ALA A 477 56.32 23.79 19.78
C ALA A 477 55.01 24.47 19.35
N ALA A 478 54.26 24.93 20.35
CA ALA A 478 53.09 25.78 20.17
C ALA A 478 53.47 27.05 19.39
N ALA A 479 52.78 27.30 18.28
CA ALA A 479 52.87 28.55 17.55
C ALA A 479 52.26 29.70 18.39
N PRO A 480 52.88 30.89 18.42
CA PRO A 480 52.35 32.06 19.12
C PRO A 480 51.09 32.58 18.42
N ARG A 481 50.05 32.86 19.22
CA ARG A 481 48.84 33.57 18.77
C ARG A 481 49.23 34.98 18.30
N PRO A 482 48.66 35.49 17.18
CA PRO A 482 48.84 36.89 16.82
C PRO A 482 48.20 37.82 17.87
N PRO A 483 48.77 39.00 18.11
CA PRO A 483 48.24 39.96 19.07
C PRO A 483 46.85 40.45 18.66
N ARG A 484 45.95 40.57 19.65
CA ARG A 484 44.69 41.29 19.50
C ARG A 484 44.98 42.76 19.23
N ASP A 485 44.38 43.28 18.18
CA ASP A 485 44.36 44.70 17.87
C ASP A 485 43.17 45.33 18.60
N ASP A 486 43.43 46.03 19.70
CA ASP A 486 42.43 46.68 20.57
C ASP A 486 42.08 48.11 20.09
N THR A 487 42.08 48.36 18.77
CA THR A 487 41.77 49.69 18.21
C THR A 487 40.63 49.74 17.19
N ALA A 488 39.56 48.96 17.41
CA ALA A 488 38.30 49.10 16.68
C ALA A 488 37.24 49.85 17.50
N ASP A 489 36.90 51.03 17.01
CA ASP A 489 35.87 51.98 17.46
C ASP A 489 34.46 51.35 17.51
N PRO A 490 33.76 51.34 18.66
CA PRO A 490 32.43 50.75 18.79
C PRO A 490 31.32 51.80 18.57
N THR A 491 31.14 52.32 17.35
CA THR A 491 29.98 53.18 17.05
C THR A 491 29.42 53.04 15.64
N VAL A 492 28.91 51.86 15.23
CA VAL A 492 27.77 51.79 14.29
C VAL A 492 26.97 50.49 14.54
N VAL A 493 25.84 50.61 15.25
CA VAL A 493 24.82 49.56 15.33
C VAL A 493 23.75 49.87 14.29
N VAL A 494 23.78 49.16 13.16
CA VAL A 494 22.64 49.12 12.22
C VAL A 494 21.69 48.03 12.73
N GLY A 495 20.60 48.46 13.38
CA GLY A 495 19.56 47.56 13.86
C GLY A 495 18.76 46.95 12.71
N ARG A 496 18.85 45.62 12.55
CA ARG A 496 17.82 44.83 11.85
C ARG A 496 16.71 44.46 12.85
N PRO A 497 15.42 44.69 12.55
CA PRO A 497 14.35 44.21 13.40
C PRO A 497 14.19 42.70 13.21
N ARG A 498 14.70 41.91 14.15
CA ARG A 498 14.32 40.50 14.29
C ARG A 498 13.06 40.42 15.15
N SER A 499 11.92 40.23 14.52
CA SER A 499 10.68 39.79 15.15
C SER A 499 10.82 38.31 15.53
N TYR A 500 11.20 38.03 16.78
CA TYR A 500 11.03 36.72 17.39
C TYR A 500 9.56 36.56 17.83
N PRO A 501 8.89 35.42 17.58
CA PRO A 501 7.61 35.14 18.21
C PRO A 501 7.81 34.96 19.73
N PRO A 502 6.84 35.37 20.57
CA PRO A 502 6.95 35.20 22.01
C PRO A 502 6.98 33.71 22.38
N VAL A 503 7.96 33.34 23.20
CA VAL A 503 8.05 32.03 23.85
C VAL A 503 6.87 31.89 24.83
N PRO A 504 6.14 30.76 24.84
CA PRO A 504 5.06 30.53 25.80
C PRO A 504 5.61 30.52 27.23
N GLN A 505 5.06 31.37 28.10
CA GLN A 505 5.35 31.30 29.53
C GLN A 505 4.53 30.18 30.16
N VAL A 506 5.22 29.18 30.73
CA VAL A 506 4.61 28.11 31.52
C VAL A 506 4.55 28.57 32.97
N GLY A 507 3.34 28.68 33.53
CA GLY A 507 3.16 28.98 34.95
C GLY A 507 3.64 27.82 35.85
N PRO A 508 3.86 28.04 37.16
CA PRO A 508 4.44 27.07 38.10
C PRO A 508 3.58 25.80 38.35
N GLN A 509 2.48 25.60 37.62
CA GLN A 509 1.59 24.44 37.72
C GLN A 509 1.31 23.74 36.38
N GLY A 510 2.00 24.09 35.29
CA GLY A 510 1.99 23.29 34.06
C GLY A 510 0.69 23.30 33.23
N GLU A 511 -0.25 24.21 33.49
CA GLU A 511 -1.43 24.42 32.64
C GLU A 511 -1.23 25.60 31.66
N PRO A 512 -1.64 25.48 30.39
CA PRO A 512 -1.55 26.56 29.41
C PRO A 512 -2.58 27.66 29.71
N ILE A 513 -2.10 28.88 29.94
CA ILE A 513 -2.94 30.07 30.13
C ILE A 513 -3.41 30.58 28.75
N LEU A 514 -4.71 30.46 28.46
CA LEU A 514 -5.35 31.13 27.33
C LEU A 514 -5.50 32.63 27.64
N VAL A 515 -4.67 33.47 27.01
CA VAL A 515 -4.84 34.93 27.05
C VAL A 515 -5.87 35.33 25.99
N ALA A 516 -7.03 35.82 26.43
CA ALA A 516 -8.04 36.41 25.56
C ALA A 516 -7.50 37.73 24.97
N GLY A 517 -7.30 37.76 23.65
CA GLY A 517 -6.93 38.97 22.92
C GLY A 517 -8.09 39.98 22.86
N GLN A 518 -7.79 41.23 23.19
CA GLN A 518 -8.69 42.37 23.01
C GLN A 518 -9.02 42.63 21.52
N PRO A 519 -10.23 43.12 21.20
CA PRO A 519 -10.63 43.43 19.82
C PRO A 519 -9.98 44.73 19.32
N ALA A 520 -9.46 44.68 18.09
CA ALA A 520 -8.95 45.84 17.36
C ALA A 520 -10.11 46.71 16.79
N PRO A 521 -9.91 48.03 16.63
CA PRO A 521 -10.95 48.95 16.17
C PRO A 521 -11.20 48.89 14.65
N SER A 522 -12.48 49.00 14.31
CA SER A 522 -13.08 48.94 12.98
C SER A 522 -12.60 50.06 12.04
N GLY A 523 -12.00 49.70 10.91
CA GLY A 523 -11.72 50.58 9.78
C GLY A 523 -12.85 50.52 8.74
N THR A 524 -13.39 51.68 8.41
CA THR A 524 -14.44 51.93 7.41
C THR A 524 -13.93 51.79 5.97
N GLY A 525 -14.63 50.98 5.15
CA GLY A 525 -14.46 50.90 3.69
C GLY A 525 -15.68 50.24 3.03
N PRO A 526 -16.07 50.63 1.80
CA PRO A 526 -17.45 50.50 1.31
C PRO A 526 -17.79 49.11 0.74
N GLN A 527 -19.04 48.70 0.95
CA GLN A 527 -19.60 47.43 0.47
C GLN A 527 -19.97 47.46 -1.02
N PRO A 528 -19.85 46.32 -1.74
CA PRO A 528 -20.53 46.14 -3.01
C PRO A 528 -21.96 45.62 -2.81
N VAL A 529 -22.87 46.23 -3.55
CA VAL A 529 -24.28 45.87 -3.68
C VAL A 529 -24.40 44.54 -4.43
N VAL A 530 -25.09 43.55 -3.84
CA VAL A 530 -25.61 42.39 -4.56
C VAL A 530 -27.12 42.34 -4.37
N SER A 531 -27.84 42.74 -5.41
CA SER A 531 -29.26 42.48 -5.58
C SER A 531 -29.45 41.06 -6.14
N GLY A 532 -30.26 40.25 -5.48
CA GLY A 532 -30.58 38.90 -5.94
C GLY A 532 -31.74 38.31 -5.15
N THR A 533 -32.95 38.64 -5.58
CA THR A 533 -34.24 38.08 -5.16
C THR A 533 -34.33 36.58 -5.46
N GLY A 534 -34.72 35.76 -4.48
CA GLY A 534 -35.06 34.35 -4.70
C GLY A 534 -35.61 33.69 -3.43
N ALA A 535 -36.84 33.22 -3.50
CA ALA A 535 -37.70 32.83 -2.40
C ALA A 535 -37.31 31.53 -1.66
N HIS A 536 -37.58 31.51 -0.35
CA HIS A 536 -37.66 30.33 0.49
C HIS A 536 -38.88 29.46 0.14
N PRO A 537 -38.86 28.18 0.51
CA PRO A 537 -39.97 27.65 1.27
C PRO A 537 -39.53 27.09 2.63
N VAL A 538 -40.32 27.50 3.63
CA VAL A 538 -40.34 27.05 5.01
C VAL A 538 -40.87 25.62 5.07
N VAL A 539 -40.17 24.73 5.77
CA VAL A 539 -40.72 23.45 6.24
C VAL A 539 -40.75 23.49 7.77
N THR A 540 -41.95 23.70 8.29
CA THR A 540 -42.30 23.51 9.71
C THR A 540 -42.48 22.01 9.97
N GLY A 541 -41.62 21.44 10.80
CA GLY A 541 -41.75 20.08 11.32
C GLY A 541 -41.59 20.07 12.83
N THR A 542 -42.71 20.18 13.54
CA THR A 542 -42.84 19.93 14.98
C THR A 542 -42.71 18.43 15.26
N GLY A 543 -41.67 18.02 15.99
CA GLY A 543 -41.49 16.65 16.44
C GLY A 543 -40.82 16.62 17.81
N ALA A 544 -41.62 16.33 18.83
CA ALA A 544 -41.23 16.23 20.23
C ALA A 544 -40.18 15.12 20.45
N GLN A 545 -39.17 15.42 21.28
CA GLN A 545 -38.32 14.40 21.90
C GLN A 545 -38.72 14.21 23.36
N PRO A 546 -38.84 12.96 23.86
CA PRO A 546 -38.97 12.72 25.27
C PRO A 546 -37.59 12.70 25.95
N VAL A 547 -37.51 13.44 27.04
CA VAL A 547 -36.44 13.44 28.03
C VAL A 547 -36.49 12.11 28.80
N MET A 548 -35.40 11.34 28.81
CA MET A 548 -35.22 10.24 29.75
C MET A 548 -34.36 10.70 30.91
N ALA A 549 -34.92 10.47 32.10
CA ALA A 549 -34.45 10.94 33.38
C ALA A 549 -33.14 10.29 33.83
N ALA A 550 -32.40 11.05 34.64
CA ALA A 550 -31.35 10.58 35.51
C ALA A 550 -31.89 9.59 36.54
N SER A 551 -31.09 8.57 36.84
CA SER A 551 -31.21 7.79 38.07
C SER A 551 -29.81 7.52 38.61
N ASP A 552 -29.52 8.21 39.71
CA ASP A 552 -28.41 7.95 40.61
C ASP A 552 -28.46 6.52 41.14
N GLY A 553 -27.29 5.93 41.37
CA GLY A 553 -27.17 4.56 41.86
C GLY A 553 -25.73 4.20 42.20
N ASP A 554 -25.23 4.84 43.26
CA ASP A 554 -24.07 4.42 44.04
C ASP A 554 -24.21 2.94 44.46
N SER A 555 -23.15 2.14 44.26
CA SER A 555 -22.71 1.03 45.14
C SER A 555 -21.60 0.21 44.48
N SER A 556 -20.35 0.46 44.89
CA SER A 556 -19.29 -0.56 44.87
C SER A 556 -19.51 -1.53 46.04
N PRO A 557 -19.12 -2.82 45.92
CA PRO A 557 -17.89 -3.22 46.62
C PRO A 557 -17.07 -4.34 45.97
N GLY A 558 -15.75 -4.27 46.19
CA GLY A 558 -14.97 -5.38 46.74
C GLY A 558 -14.54 -6.52 45.82
N LEU A 559 -13.38 -6.36 45.17
CA LEU A 559 -12.60 -7.49 44.64
C LEU A 559 -11.78 -8.12 45.77
N SER A 560 -12.19 -9.32 46.20
CA SER A 560 -11.36 -10.24 46.98
C SER A 560 -11.00 -11.44 46.11
N GLY A 561 -9.71 -11.76 46.10
CA GLY A 561 -9.10 -12.79 45.25
C GLY A 561 -9.59 -14.20 45.54
N VAL A 562 -9.72 -14.98 44.47
CA VAL A 562 -9.96 -16.43 44.52
C VAL A 562 -8.75 -17.13 43.92
N VAL A 563 -8.09 -17.91 44.76
CA VAL A 563 -7.02 -18.86 44.44
C VAL A 563 -7.63 -20.05 43.69
N VAL A 564 -7.06 -20.41 42.54
CA VAL A 564 -7.41 -21.63 41.78
C VAL A 564 -6.42 -22.74 42.13
N PRO A 565 -6.86 -23.94 42.58
CA PRO A 565 -5.97 -25.07 42.74
C PRO A 565 -5.80 -25.84 41.42
N ALA A 566 -4.58 -26.33 41.19
CA ALA A 566 -4.22 -27.21 40.09
C ALA A 566 -4.93 -28.57 40.22
N VAL A 567 -5.61 -29.01 39.15
CA VAL A 567 -6.16 -30.36 39.02
C VAL A 567 -5.41 -31.09 37.92
N VAL A 568 -4.67 -32.13 38.33
CA VAL A 568 -4.10 -33.17 37.48
C VAL A 568 -5.13 -34.30 37.36
N GLY A 569 -5.51 -34.69 36.13
CA GLY A 569 -6.46 -35.80 35.94
C GLY A 569 -6.64 -36.28 34.50
N ARG A 570 -6.04 -37.44 34.22
CA ARG A 570 -6.39 -38.53 33.26
C ARG A 570 -7.04 -38.21 31.90
N GLN A 571 -6.32 -38.59 30.85
CA GLN A 571 -6.86 -38.81 29.50
C GLN A 571 -7.69 -40.12 29.43
N GLN A 572 -8.92 -40.00 28.90
CA GLN A 572 -9.66 -41.08 28.25
C GLN A 572 -10.09 -40.60 26.87
N GLY A 573 -9.89 -41.44 25.85
CA GLY A 573 -10.05 -41.11 24.44
C GLY A 573 -11.50 -40.84 24.02
N ALA A 574 -11.71 -39.71 23.34
CA ALA A 574 -12.95 -39.36 22.65
C ALA A 574 -12.64 -38.54 21.38
N LYS A 575 -13.43 -38.78 20.33
CA LYS A 575 -13.35 -38.20 18.98
C LYS A 575 -13.02 -36.70 19.00
N GLY A 576 -12.02 -36.32 18.20
CA GLY A 576 -11.33 -35.02 18.25
C GLY A 576 -12.25 -33.82 18.06
N LYS A 577 -12.59 -33.17 19.18
CA LYS A 577 -13.01 -31.77 19.17
C LYS A 577 -11.76 -30.93 18.87
N SER A 578 -11.82 -30.10 17.83
CA SER A 578 -10.76 -29.12 17.57
C SER A 578 -10.59 -28.24 18.80
N VAL A 579 -9.40 -28.25 19.40
CA VAL A 579 -9.07 -27.37 20.52
C VAL A 579 -9.12 -25.93 20.01
N GLN A 580 -10.06 -25.13 20.53
CA GLN A 580 -10.15 -23.70 20.23
C GLN A 580 -8.84 -23.04 20.71
N LYS A 581 -8.01 -22.57 19.78
CA LYS A 581 -6.79 -21.82 20.12
C LYS A 581 -7.16 -20.37 20.44
N TYR A 582 -6.37 -19.71 21.30
CA TYR A 582 -6.55 -18.30 21.64
C TYR A 582 -5.25 -17.55 21.38
N CYS A 583 -5.34 -16.28 21.02
CA CYS A 583 -4.17 -15.43 20.85
C CYS A 583 -3.52 -15.15 22.21
N THR A 584 -2.22 -15.41 22.34
CA THR A 584 -1.44 -15.18 23.56
C THR A 584 -1.30 -13.70 23.91
N GLN A 585 -1.37 -12.81 22.91
CA GLN A 585 -1.26 -11.36 23.10
C GLN A 585 -2.57 -10.73 23.63
N CYS A 586 -3.73 -11.10 23.08
CA CYS A 586 -5.00 -10.41 23.35
C CYS A 586 -6.14 -11.31 23.85
N GLY A 587 -5.92 -12.62 23.99
CA GLY A 587 -6.91 -13.58 24.48
C GLY A 587 -8.06 -13.91 23.52
N MET A 588 -8.12 -13.32 22.32
CA MET A 588 -9.19 -13.57 21.36
C MET A 588 -9.07 -14.96 20.71
N GLY A 589 -10.22 -15.61 20.48
CA GLY A 589 -10.28 -16.92 19.83
C GLY A 589 -9.70 -16.91 18.42
N LEU A 590 -8.87 -17.89 18.10
CA LEU A 590 -8.28 -18.12 16.78
C LEU A 590 -9.13 -19.12 16.01
N GLY A 591 -9.38 -18.81 14.73
CA GLY A 591 -10.02 -19.76 13.81
C GLY A 591 -9.12 -20.99 13.56
N PRO A 592 -9.68 -22.16 13.18
CA PRO A 592 -8.94 -23.41 13.04
C PRO A 592 -7.75 -23.42 12.06
N ALA A 593 -7.53 -22.34 11.28
CA ALA A 593 -6.43 -22.20 10.32
C ALA A 593 -5.71 -20.85 10.39
N HIS A 594 -5.99 -20.01 11.41
CA HIS A 594 -5.42 -18.68 11.48
C HIS A 594 -3.98 -18.72 12.02
N ARG A 595 -3.02 -18.31 11.17
CA ARG A 595 -1.60 -18.14 11.56
C ARG A 595 -1.34 -16.83 12.31
N PHE A 596 -2.28 -15.89 12.26
CA PHE A 596 -2.24 -14.61 12.95
C PHE A 596 -3.58 -14.36 13.62
N CYS A 597 -3.56 -13.67 14.75
CA CYS A 597 -4.80 -13.22 15.39
C CYS A 597 -5.49 -12.19 14.51
N GLY A 598 -6.72 -12.48 14.07
CA GLY A 598 -7.50 -11.52 13.27
C GLY A 598 -7.88 -10.24 14.03
N TYR A 599 -7.69 -10.21 15.35
CA TYR A 599 -7.98 -9.03 16.17
C TYR A 599 -6.75 -8.12 16.34
N CYS A 600 -5.59 -8.67 16.73
CA CYS A 600 -4.39 -7.87 17.03
C CYS A 600 -3.22 -8.07 16.05
N GLY A 601 -3.35 -8.98 15.07
CA GLY A 601 -2.31 -9.27 14.08
C GLY A 601 -1.13 -10.09 14.60
N HIS A 602 -1.07 -10.43 15.89
CA HIS A 602 0.05 -11.19 16.45
C HIS A 602 0.09 -12.62 15.87
N PRO A 603 1.27 -13.16 15.47
CA PRO A 603 1.39 -14.55 15.06
C PRO A 603 0.86 -15.48 16.16
N ALA A 604 0.09 -16.48 15.75
CA ALA A 604 -0.33 -17.57 16.61
C ALA A 604 0.88 -18.47 16.84
N GLU A 605 1.45 -18.45 18.05
CA GLU A 605 2.51 -19.39 18.42
C GLU A 605 1.99 -20.82 18.20
N THR A 606 2.70 -21.59 17.36
CA THR A 606 2.27 -22.91 16.89
C THR A 606 2.39 -23.98 17.94
#